data_AF-A0A212CQD2-F1
#
_entry.id   AF-A0A212CQD2-F1
#
_cell.length_a   1.000
_cell.length_b   1.000
_cell.length_c   1.000
_cell.angle_alpha   90.00
_cell.angle_beta   90.00
_cell.angle_gamma   90.00
#
_symmetry.space_group_name_H-M   'P 1'
#
loop_
_entity.id
_entity.type
_entity.pdbx_description
1 polymer ?
#
loop_
_entity_poly.entity_id
_entity_poly.type
_entity_poly.pdbx_seq_one_letter_code
_entity_poly.pdbx_strand_id
1 'polypeptide(L)'
;MALQETQGRRPHPQQLACTTPPGELNEKQKIELERNVALVQQQSSELSVLKDKMVQMTSLVEKKDKELEEQSFSDLGAKCKGSRHEEVIQRQKKALSELRARIKELEKAGSSNHKDHMDESFLDLKTLGMEKNMQKILDVKPDLPTFSKVEIRVPQNSLSSPGSVMATDKLGKTDAAEALDLSERLYMDMSKTLGSLMNIKDMSGHVSMKHLSPKERERVNQLRQRDLDMVFDKITQLKNRLERKEELLRGYEKDIEQLRQSKVSVQMYQSQVAKLEDDIYKETEEKALLKEALERMEQRLHQEKRVNRAIRQQKLTAQVVSEGSAAPDPVEPAAKSPHTHRDSCV
;
A
#
# COMPACT_ATOMS: atom_id res chain seq x y z
N MET A 1 -12.71 -55.61 -91.93
CA MET A 1 -12.10 -54.29 -91.67
C MET A 1 -11.05 -54.50 -90.58
N ALA A 2 -9.83 -54.90 -90.93
CA ALA A 2 -8.75 -54.07 -91.46
C ALA A 2 -8.28 -53.02 -90.44
N LEU A 3 -7.08 -53.25 -89.89
CA LEU A 3 -5.91 -52.36 -89.71
C LEU A 3 -4.97 -53.05 -88.67
N GLN A 4 -3.93 -53.78 -89.09
CA GLN A 4 -2.54 -53.34 -89.39
C GLN A 4 -1.86 -52.60 -88.22
N GLU A 5 -0.86 -53.19 -87.56
CA GLU A 5 0.61 -53.05 -87.78
C GLU A 5 1.18 -52.25 -86.58
N THR A 6 2.40 -52.37 -86.06
CA THR A 6 3.60 -53.16 -86.34
C THR A 6 4.49 -53.13 -85.08
N GLN A 7 5.17 -54.26 -84.85
CA GLN A 7 6.47 -54.53 -84.21
C GLN A 7 7.23 -53.43 -83.42
N GLY A 8 7.79 -53.84 -82.27
CA GLY A 8 8.89 -53.13 -81.60
C GLY A 8 9.62 -54.00 -80.55
N ARG A 9 10.84 -54.43 -80.88
CA ARG A 9 11.76 -55.27 -80.10
C ARG A 9 12.00 -54.79 -78.66
N ARG A 10 12.11 -55.73 -77.71
CA ARG A 10 12.79 -55.52 -76.42
C ARG A 10 14.31 -55.43 -76.65
N PRO A 11 15.02 -54.47 -76.05
CA PRO A 11 16.44 -54.59 -75.78
C PRO A 11 16.71 -55.17 -74.38
N HIS A 12 17.81 -55.91 -74.27
CA HIS A 12 18.43 -56.44 -73.05
C HIS A 12 19.00 -55.31 -72.16
N PRO A 13 19.35 -55.59 -70.88
CA PRO A 13 19.64 -54.58 -69.88
C PRO A 13 21.05 -54.02 -70.06
N GLN A 14 21.19 -52.70 -69.98
CA GLN A 14 22.47 -52.05 -69.72
C GLN A 14 22.44 -51.51 -68.30
N GLN A 15 23.39 -52.00 -67.50
CA GLN A 15 23.74 -51.48 -66.19
C GLN A 15 24.17 -50.01 -66.34
N LEU A 16 23.53 -49.10 -65.61
CA LEU A 16 24.16 -47.85 -65.22
C LEU A 16 24.42 -47.91 -63.71
N ALA A 17 25.70 -47.79 -63.39
CA ALA A 17 26.25 -47.83 -62.05
C ALA A 17 25.69 -46.70 -61.17
N CYS A 18 25.07 -47.07 -60.06
CA CYS A 18 24.93 -46.19 -58.89
C CYS A 18 26.07 -46.52 -57.93
N THR A 19 27.18 -45.82 -58.06
CA THR A 19 28.19 -45.71 -57.00
C THR A 19 27.82 -44.52 -56.12
N THR A 20 27.23 -44.76 -54.96
CA THR A 20 27.17 -43.79 -53.86
C THR A 20 27.81 -44.46 -52.63
N PRO A 21 28.88 -43.90 -52.05
CA PRO A 21 29.57 -44.53 -50.93
C PRO A 21 28.74 -44.40 -49.64
N PRO A 22 28.58 -45.48 -48.84
CA PRO A 22 27.75 -45.49 -47.64
C PRO A 22 28.36 -44.79 -46.39
N GLY A 23 29.38 -43.94 -46.55
CA GLY A 23 30.15 -43.38 -45.43
C GLY A 23 29.83 -41.93 -45.04
N GLU A 24 29.46 -41.08 -46.00
CA GLU A 24 29.45 -39.62 -45.77
C GLU A 24 28.25 -39.09 -44.96
N LEU A 25 27.10 -39.77 -45.03
CA LEU A 25 25.89 -39.36 -44.30
C LEU A 25 26.02 -39.59 -42.79
N ASN A 26 26.69 -40.67 -42.38
CA ASN A 26 26.86 -41.03 -40.97
C ASN A 26 27.85 -40.09 -40.27
N GLU A 27 28.90 -39.65 -40.98
CA GLU A 27 29.91 -38.76 -40.44
C GLU A 27 29.41 -37.31 -40.33
N LYS A 28 28.62 -36.85 -41.31
CA LYS A 28 27.92 -35.55 -41.23
C LYS A 28 26.93 -35.49 -40.06
N GLN A 29 26.11 -36.53 -39.89
CA GLN A 29 25.17 -36.62 -38.77
C GLN A 29 25.89 -36.64 -37.41
N LYS A 30 27.03 -37.33 -37.32
CA LYS A 30 27.85 -37.36 -36.11
C LYS A 30 28.42 -35.98 -35.75
N ILE A 31 28.97 -35.26 -36.72
CA ILE A 31 29.53 -33.91 -36.53
C ILE A 31 28.43 -32.93 -36.10
N GLU A 32 27.24 -33.05 -36.67
CA GLU A 32 26.09 -32.21 -36.30
C GLU A 32 25.56 -32.53 -34.90
N LEU A 33 25.55 -33.81 -34.50
CA LEU A 33 25.21 -34.23 -33.15
C LEU A 33 26.22 -33.69 -32.12
N GLU A 34 27.52 -33.76 -32.41
CA GLU A 34 28.57 -33.20 -31.55
C GLU A 34 28.44 -31.67 -31.39
N ARG A 35 28.09 -30.95 -32.46
CA ARG A 35 27.78 -29.51 -32.37
C ARG A 35 26.58 -29.22 -31.48
N ASN A 36 25.49 -29.98 -31.63
CA ASN A 36 24.28 -29.80 -30.83
C ASN A 36 24.51 -30.13 -29.35
N VAL A 37 25.31 -31.17 -29.06
CA VAL A 37 25.71 -31.49 -27.68
C VAL A 37 26.52 -30.35 -27.07
N ALA A 38 27.49 -29.79 -27.79
CA ALA A 38 28.28 -28.66 -27.30
C ALA A 38 27.40 -27.42 -27.03
N LEU A 39 26.42 -27.15 -27.90
CA LEU A 39 25.49 -26.03 -27.74
C LEU A 39 24.59 -26.21 -26.51
N VAL A 40 24.02 -27.40 -26.30
CA VAL A 40 23.20 -27.70 -25.12
C VAL A 40 24.03 -27.60 -23.84
N GLN A 41 25.28 -28.05 -23.88
CA GLN A 41 26.18 -27.98 -22.74
C GLN A 41 26.56 -26.52 -22.41
N GLN A 42 26.74 -25.68 -23.43
CA GLN A 42 26.92 -24.25 -23.27
C GLN A 42 25.67 -23.58 -22.68
N GLN A 43 24.48 -23.82 -23.23
CA GLN A 43 23.22 -23.27 -22.73
C GLN A 43 22.94 -23.69 -21.28
N SER A 44 23.26 -24.93 -20.92
CA SER A 44 23.18 -25.42 -19.55
C SER A 44 24.08 -24.63 -18.59
N SER A 45 25.32 -24.32 -19.01
CA SER A 45 26.22 -23.50 -18.21
C SER A 45 25.74 -22.05 -18.04
N GLU A 46 25.17 -21.45 -19.09
CA GLU A 46 24.61 -20.10 -19.05
C GLU A 46 23.38 -20.03 -18.13
N LEU A 47 22.49 -21.03 -18.20
CA LEU A 47 21.34 -21.15 -17.31
C LEU A 47 21.75 -21.33 -15.84
N SER A 48 22.82 -22.09 -15.58
CA SER A 48 23.36 -22.23 -14.21
C SER A 48 23.79 -20.88 -13.65
N VAL A 49 24.55 -20.10 -14.43
CA VAL A 49 25.01 -18.76 -14.01
C VAL A 49 23.83 -17.82 -13.79
N LEU A 50 22.81 -17.87 -14.65
CA LEU A 50 21.63 -17.03 -14.51
C LEU A 50 20.81 -17.39 -13.26
N LYS A 51 20.70 -18.68 -12.96
CA LYS A 51 20.05 -19.19 -11.74
C LYS A 51 20.78 -18.71 -10.50
N ASP A 52 22.11 -18.77 -10.48
CA ASP A 52 22.92 -18.31 -9.35
C ASP A 52 22.76 -16.79 -9.14
N LYS A 53 22.70 -16.00 -10.23
CA LYS A 53 22.40 -14.56 -10.16
C LYS A 53 21.01 -14.26 -9.59
N MET A 54 19.99 -15.03 -9.96
CA MET A 54 18.66 -14.87 -9.37
C MET A 54 18.67 -15.16 -7.88
N VAL A 55 19.32 -16.25 -7.44
CA VAL A 55 19.42 -16.59 -6.01
C VAL A 55 20.09 -15.47 -5.22
N GLN A 56 21.18 -14.89 -5.75
CA GLN A 56 21.84 -13.74 -5.13
C GLN A 56 20.93 -12.51 -5.06
N MET A 57 20.20 -12.21 -6.14
CA MET A 57 19.30 -11.06 -6.18
C MET A 57 18.13 -11.22 -5.21
N THR A 58 17.52 -12.41 -5.13
CA THR A 58 16.45 -12.72 -4.17
C THR A 58 16.92 -12.55 -2.72
N SER A 59 18.10 -13.07 -2.38
CA SER A 59 18.67 -12.89 -1.04
C SER A 59 18.94 -11.42 -0.69
N LEU A 60 19.37 -10.61 -1.68
CA LEU A 60 19.60 -9.19 -1.48
C LEU A 60 18.29 -8.42 -1.24
N VAL A 61 17.23 -8.76 -1.98
CA VAL A 61 15.90 -8.17 -1.83
C VAL A 61 15.33 -8.48 -0.45
N GLU A 62 15.35 -9.75 -0.02
CA GLU A 62 14.88 -10.16 1.31
C GLU A 62 15.63 -9.45 2.45
N LYS A 63 16.94 -9.24 2.28
CA LYS A 63 17.75 -8.51 3.27
C LYS A 63 17.34 -7.03 3.34
N LYS A 64 17.11 -6.39 2.19
CA LYS A 64 16.68 -4.99 2.14
C LYS A 64 15.26 -4.79 2.64
N ASP A 65 14.36 -5.74 2.39
CA ASP A 65 13.00 -5.70 2.92
C ASP A 65 13.00 -5.81 4.45
N LYS A 66 13.83 -6.70 5.02
CA LYS A 66 14.01 -6.79 6.48
C LYS A 66 14.60 -5.51 7.09
N GLU A 67 15.63 -4.94 6.46
CA GLU A 67 16.23 -3.67 6.89
C GLU A 67 15.18 -2.53 6.86
N LEU A 68 14.35 -2.46 5.81
CA LEU A 68 13.28 -1.47 5.68
C LEU A 68 12.17 -1.64 6.73
N GLU A 69 11.73 -2.88 7.00
CA GLU A 69 10.73 -3.13 8.03
C GLU A 69 11.25 -2.76 9.43
N GLU A 70 12.44 -3.20 9.81
CA GLU A 70 13.05 -2.88 11.11
C GLU A 70 13.19 -1.37 11.33
N GLN A 71 13.60 -0.65 10.28
CA GLN A 71 13.76 0.80 10.33
C GLN A 71 12.40 1.51 10.44
N SER A 72 11.37 1.02 9.74
CA SER A 72 10.01 1.57 9.80
C SER A 72 9.37 1.39 11.18
N PHE A 73 9.53 0.23 11.82
CA PHE A 73 8.99 -0.03 13.16
C PHE A 73 9.76 0.74 14.25
N SER A 74 11.07 0.91 14.08
CA SER A 74 11.91 1.70 14.99
C SER A 74 11.52 3.19 14.97
N ASP A 75 11.34 3.78 13.78
CA ASP A 75 10.96 5.19 13.63
C ASP A 75 9.55 5.49 14.13
N LEU A 76 8.59 4.56 13.92
CA LEU A 76 7.24 4.70 14.48
C LEU A 76 7.26 4.55 16.01
N GLY A 77 8.05 3.61 16.53
CA GLY A 77 8.22 3.36 17.96
C GLY A 77 8.84 4.54 18.70
N ALA A 78 9.84 5.21 18.11
CA ALA A 78 10.48 6.39 18.67
C ALA A 78 9.53 7.60 18.76
N LYS A 79 8.67 7.80 17.75
CA LYS A 79 7.65 8.86 17.75
C LYS A 79 6.58 8.65 18.83
N CYS A 80 6.13 7.41 19.04
CA CYS A 80 5.06 7.12 19.99
C CYS A 80 5.48 7.21 21.47
N LYS A 81 6.73 6.90 21.80
CA LYS A 81 7.21 6.89 23.20
C LYS A 81 7.38 8.30 23.80
N GLY A 82 7.72 9.32 23.00
CA GLY A 82 7.91 10.70 23.45
C GLY A 82 6.64 11.57 23.40
N SER A 83 5.82 11.41 22.36
CA SER A 83 4.68 12.32 22.10
C SER A 83 3.60 12.28 23.18
N ARG A 84 3.30 11.11 23.76
CA ARG A 84 2.30 11.02 24.85
C ARG A 84 2.73 11.76 26.10
N HIS A 85 4.00 11.67 26.48
CA HIS A 85 4.53 12.36 27.66
C HIS A 85 4.62 13.86 27.42
N GLU A 86 5.08 14.28 26.24
CA GLU A 86 5.12 15.68 25.86
C GLU A 86 3.72 16.31 25.83
N GLU A 87 2.72 15.62 25.29
CA GLU A 87 1.32 16.09 25.31
C GLU A 87 0.78 16.27 26.75
N VAL A 88 1.09 15.32 27.65
CA VAL A 88 0.68 15.43 29.06
C VAL A 88 1.40 16.60 29.74
N ILE A 89 2.70 16.78 29.50
CA ILE A 89 3.48 17.90 30.03
C ILE A 89 2.95 19.24 29.51
N GLN A 90 2.59 19.33 28.23
CA GLN A 90 2.00 20.54 27.65
C GLN A 90 0.62 20.85 28.23
N ARG A 91 -0.24 19.82 28.40
CA ARG A 91 -1.54 19.98 29.08
C ARG A 91 -1.37 20.43 30.53
N GLN A 92 -0.42 19.85 31.26
CA GLN A 92 -0.11 20.23 32.64
C GLN A 92 0.45 21.66 32.73
N LYS A 93 1.39 22.05 31.85
CA LYS A 93 1.93 23.41 31.77
C LYS A 93 0.82 24.43 31.47
N LYS A 94 -0.10 24.11 30.57
CA LYS A 94 -1.24 24.96 30.24
C LYS A 94 -2.18 25.12 31.45
N ALA A 95 -2.56 24.01 32.09
CA ALA A 95 -3.42 24.03 33.28
C ALA A 95 -2.79 24.82 34.44
N LEU A 96 -1.48 24.66 34.67
CA LEU A 96 -0.72 25.44 35.67
C LEU A 96 -0.70 26.93 35.33
N SER A 97 -0.58 27.29 34.06
CA SER A 97 -0.57 28.69 33.62
C SER A 97 -1.94 29.33 33.80
N GLU A 98 -3.02 28.60 33.47
CA GLU A 98 -4.40 29.02 33.72
C GLU A 98 -4.69 29.18 35.21
N LEU A 99 -4.22 28.25 36.05
CA LEU A 99 -4.41 28.34 37.51
C LEU A 99 -3.68 29.55 38.10
N ARG A 100 -2.43 29.81 37.67
CA ARG A 100 -1.67 31.00 38.08
C ARG A 100 -2.35 32.30 37.64
N ALA A 101 -2.93 32.33 36.45
CA ALA A 101 -3.69 33.49 35.98
C ALA A 101 -4.92 33.75 36.84
N ARG A 102 -5.70 32.69 37.15
CA ARG A 102 -6.86 32.80 38.06
C ARG A 102 -6.48 33.22 39.47
N ILE A 103 -5.39 32.69 40.02
CA ILE A 103 -4.88 33.11 41.33
C ILE A 103 -4.53 34.60 41.29
N LYS A 104 -3.82 35.06 40.26
CA LYS A 104 -3.47 36.48 40.10
C LYS A 104 -4.70 37.39 39.95
N GLU A 105 -5.74 36.93 39.26
CA GLU A 105 -7.02 37.63 39.15
C GLU A 105 -7.75 37.68 40.50
N LEU A 106 -7.78 36.58 41.24
CA LEU A 106 -8.37 36.50 42.58
C LEU A 106 -7.62 37.34 43.60
N GLU A 107 -6.29 37.38 43.56
CA GLU A 107 -5.45 38.25 44.39
C GLU A 107 -5.69 39.74 44.05
N LYS A 108 -5.85 40.06 42.76
CA LYS A 108 -6.19 41.42 42.31
C LYS A 108 -7.61 41.83 42.73
N ALA A 109 -8.56 40.91 42.73
CA ALA A 109 -9.92 41.13 43.22
C ALA A 109 -9.99 41.21 44.76
N GLY A 110 -9.15 40.43 45.46
CA GLY A 110 -9.07 40.42 46.93
C GLY A 110 -8.30 41.61 47.52
N SER A 111 -7.33 42.17 46.79
CA SER A 111 -6.57 43.37 47.19
C SER A 111 -7.35 44.68 47.05
N SER A 112 -8.52 44.68 46.38
CA SER A 112 -9.36 45.86 46.21
C SER A 112 -10.25 46.15 47.43
N ASN A 113 -10.22 45.31 48.47
CA ASN A 113 -10.99 45.50 49.70
C ASN A 113 -10.08 45.68 50.92
N HIS A 114 -9.08 46.56 50.81
CA HIS A 114 -8.41 47.08 52.01
C HIS A 114 -8.06 48.57 51.87
N LYS A 115 -9.12 49.37 51.81
CA LYS A 115 -9.36 50.64 52.52
C LYS A 115 -10.61 51.24 51.88
N ASP A 116 -11.48 51.80 52.70
CA ASP A 116 -12.68 52.55 52.29
C ASP A 116 -13.95 51.73 52.04
N HIS A 117 -14.34 50.88 52.99
CA HIS A 117 -15.78 50.69 53.26
C HIS A 117 -15.97 50.06 54.64
N MET A 118 -15.97 50.89 55.68
CA MET A 118 -16.33 50.49 57.06
C MET A 118 -17.71 51.00 57.47
N ASP A 119 -18.58 51.41 56.54
CA ASP A 119 -19.82 52.11 56.96
C ASP A 119 -21.09 51.89 56.11
N GLU A 120 -21.18 50.84 55.28
CA GLU A 120 -22.42 50.67 54.47
C GLU A 120 -22.75 49.22 54.08
N SER A 121 -22.43 48.23 54.92
CA SER A 121 -22.81 46.82 54.64
C SER A 121 -23.20 46.02 55.88
N PHE A 122 -23.60 46.69 56.96
CA PHE A 122 -24.05 46.02 58.18
C PHE A 122 -25.57 45.79 58.26
N LEU A 123 -26.38 46.26 57.29
CA LEU A 123 -27.85 46.24 57.45
C LEU A 123 -28.66 45.31 56.55
N ASP A 124 -28.11 44.66 55.52
CA ASP A 124 -28.95 43.90 54.57
C ASP A 124 -28.76 42.37 54.58
N LEU A 125 -27.94 41.83 55.49
CA LEU A 125 -27.72 40.38 55.62
C LEU A 125 -28.62 39.69 56.66
N LYS A 126 -29.82 40.23 56.92
CA LYS A 126 -30.75 39.64 57.89
C LYS A 126 -32.22 39.71 57.46
N THR A 127 -32.53 39.29 56.24
CA THR A 127 -33.90 38.87 55.91
C THR A 127 -33.90 37.69 54.95
N LEU A 128 -34.54 36.61 55.38
CA LEU A 128 -34.94 35.42 54.61
C LEU A 128 -33.89 34.32 54.34
N GLY A 129 -33.55 33.62 55.42
CA GLY A 129 -33.48 32.16 55.33
C GLY A 129 -34.89 31.57 55.24
N MET A 130 -34.98 30.37 54.66
CA MET A 130 -36.20 29.63 54.27
C MET A 130 -36.71 30.12 52.90
N GLU A 131 -36.58 29.38 51.80
CA GLU A 131 -37.41 28.20 51.55
C GLU A 131 -36.82 27.30 50.45
N LYS A 132 -36.91 25.99 50.69
CA LYS A 132 -36.56 24.90 49.78
C LYS A 132 -37.63 24.78 48.68
N ASN A 133 -37.24 24.50 47.44
CA ASN A 133 -37.77 23.32 46.74
C ASN A 133 -37.05 22.98 45.44
N MET A 134 -36.76 21.68 45.28
CA MET A 134 -36.41 21.04 44.02
C MET A 134 -37.68 20.63 43.24
N GLN A 135 -37.47 20.24 41.97
CA GLN A 135 -38.35 19.50 41.07
C GLN A 135 -39.44 20.29 40.30
N LYS A 136 -39.22 20.48 38.99
CA LYS A 136 -39.77 19.58 37.95
C LYS A 136 -39.30 19.95 36.55
N ILE A 137 -38.67 18.97 35.93
CA ILE A 137 -38.58 18.74 34.49
C ILE A 137 -39.99 18.41 33.99
N LEU A 138 -40.48 19.05 32.91
CA LEU A 138 -40.94 18.39 31.67
C LEU A 138 -41.52 19.40 30.65
N ASP A 139 -41.11 19.20 29.39
CA ASP A 139 -41.77 19.52 28.11
C ASP A 139 -42.48 20.87 27.91
N VAL A 140 -41.86 21.78 27.15
CA VAL A 140 -42.46 22.36 25.93
C VAL A 140 -41.34 22.71 24.93
N LYS A 141 -41.45 22.10 23.74
CA LYS A 141 -40.69 22.32 22.50
C LYS A 141 -40.79 23.79 22.02
N PRO A 142 -39.70 24.50 21.73
CA PRO A 142 -39.81 25.78 21.03
C PRO A 142 -39.82 25.48 19.52
N ASP A 143 -41.02 25.38 18.95
CA ASP A 143 -41.19 25.46 17.50
C ASP A 143 -40.88 26.89 17.03
N LEU A 144 -39.99 26.95 16.04
CA LEU A 144 -39.52 28.13 15.33
C LEU A 144 -40.71 28.88 14.70
N PRO A 145 -40.83 30.22 14.80
CA PRO A 145 -41.78 30.94 13.98
C PRO A 145 -41.19 31.10 12.57
N THR A 146 -41.80 30.39 11.64
CA THR A 146 -41.82 30.66 10.20
C THR A 146 -41.96 32.15 9.93
N PHE A 147 -41.00 32.69 9.17
CA PHE A 147 -41.04 34.05 8.63
C PHE A 147 -42.35 34.28 7.86
N SER A 148 -43.21 35.15 8.38
CA SER A 148 -44.37 35.63 7.64
C SER A 148 -43.97 36.78 6.74
N LYS A 149 -44.30 36.61 5.46
CA LYS A 149 -44.12 37.51 4.33
C LYS A 149 -44.80 38.86 4.62
N VAL A 150 -44.01 39.93 4.71
CA VAL A 150 -44.51 41.30 4.77
C VAL A 150 -45.06 41.68 3.38
N GLU A 151 -46.39 41.78 3.29
CA GLU A 151 -47.09 42.35 2.15
C GLU A 151 -47.24 43.86 2.37
N ILE A 152 -46.62 44.65 1.49
CA ILE A 152 -46.65 46.11 1.52
C ILE A 152 -48.06 46.57 1.13
N ARG A 153 -48.83 47.12 2.08
CA ARG A 153 -50.10 47.78 1.80
C ARG A 153 -49.90 49.30 1.69
N VAL A 154 -50.30 49.83 0.54
CA VAL A 154 -50.32 51.25 0.14
C VAL A 154 -51.13 52.09 1.15
N PRO A 155 -50.63 53.27 1.60
CA PRO A 155 -51.41 54.17 2.43
C PRO A 155 -52.43 54.94 1.59
N GLN A 156 -53.73 54.73 1.87
CA GLN A 156 -54.80 55.60 1.38
C GLN A 156 -55.19 56.58 2.49
N ASN A 157 -55.03 57.86 2.19
CA ASN A 157 -55.50 59.00 2.96
C ASN A 157 -56.98 58.85 3.36
N SER A 158 -57.28 59.09 4.64
CA SER A 158 -58.57 59.66 5.04
C SER A 158 -58.36 60.64 6.20
N LEU A 159 -58.86 61.86 6.00
CA LEU A 159 -58.72 63.02 6.86
C LEU A 159 -59.43 62.83 8.20
N SER A 160 -58.83 63.33 9.28
CA SER A 160 -59.55 63.76 10.50
C SER A 160 -58.76 64.84 11.27
N SER A 161 -59.27 66.07 11.15
CA SER A 161 -59.21 67.23 12.06
C SER A 161 -57.86 67.87 12.50
N PRO A 162 -57.73 69.21 12.41
CA PRO A 162 -56.53 69.95 12.85
C PRO A 162 -56.59 70.19 14.36
N GLY A 163 -55.81 69.42 15.13
CA GLY A 163 -55.80 69.59 16.57
C GLY A 163 -54.86 68.70 17.36
N SER A 164 -53.66 68.39 16.87
CA SER A 164 -52.53 67.97 17.72
C SER A 164 -51.24 67.89 16.91
N VAL A 165 -50.80 69.03 16.39
CA VAL A 165 -49.45 69.18 15.85
C VAL A 165 -48.56 69.47 17.05
N MET A 166 -47.97 68.45 17.70
CA MET A 166 -46.81 68.55 18.61
C MET A 166 -46.40 67.20 19.24
N ALA A 167 -47.28 66.17 19.25
CA ALA A 167 -47.01 64.92 19.99
C ALA A 167 -46.52 63.73 19.13
N THR A 168 -46.88 63.65 17.84
CA THR A 168 -46.52 62.51 16.97
C THR A 168 -45.06 62.53 16.53
N ASP A 169 -44.43 63.71 16.40
CA ASP A 169 -43.01 63.85 16.06
C ASP A 169 -42.06 63.33 17.14
N LYS A 170 -42.52 63.22 18.39
CA LYS A 170 -41.72 62.66 19.49
C LYS A 170 -41.77 61.13 19.54
N LEU A 171 -42.85 60.53 19.06
CA LEU A 171 -43.04 59.08 19.01
C LEU A 171 -42.23 58.45 17.86
N GLY A 172 -42.16 59.11 16.69
CA GLY A 172 -41.32 58.63 15.58
C GLY A 172 -39.81 58.80 15.81
N LYS A 173 -39.40 59.83 16.58
CA LYS A 173 -37.99 60.05 16.94
C LYS A 173 -37.47 59.08 18.01
N THR A 174 -38.36 58.58 18.87
CA THR A 174 -38.02 57.59 19.90
C THR A 174 -37.88 56.19 19.29
N ASP A 175 -38.77 55.82 18.38
CA ASP A 175 -38.69 54.56 17.62
C ASP A 175 -37.41 54.45 16.76
N ALA A 176 -37.04 55.52 16.04
CA ALA A 176 -35.81 55.53 15.26
C ALA A 176 -34.53 55.44 16.12
N ALA A 177 -34.53 56.03 17.31
CA ALA A 177 -33.40 55.97 18.23
C ALA A 177 -33.25 54.57 18.86
N GLU A 178 -34.37 53.91 19.16
CA GLU A 178 -34.42 52.53 19.65
C GLU A 178 -33.93 51.54 18.59
N ALA A 179 -34.38 51.68 17.34
CA ALA A 179 -33.91 50.87 16.23
C ALA A 179 -32.38 50.99 16.03
N LEU A 180 -31.83 52.20 16.16
CA LEU A 180 -30.39 52.43 16.08
C LEU A 180 -29.63 51.80 17.26
N ASP A 181 -30.16 51.86 18.49
CA ASP A 181 -29.58 51.17 19.66
C ASP A 181 -29.49 49.66 19.45
N LEU A 182 -30.59 49.05 18.96
CA LEU A 182 -30.64 47.62 18.70
C LEU A 182 -29.63 47.22 17.62
N SER A 183 -29.55 47.99 16.53
CA SER A 183 -28.61 47.72 15.44
C SER A 183 -27.15 47.80 15.89
N GLU A 184 -26.83 48.76 16.76
CA GLU A 184 -25.49 48.93 17.34
C GLU A 184 -25.13 47.75 18.23
N ARG A 185 -26.05 47.33 19.12
CA ARG A 185 -25.84 46.19 20.02
C ARG A 185 -25.55 44.91 19.23
N LEU A 186 -26.35 44.64 18.19
CA LEU A 186 -26.17 43.49 17.30
C LEU A 186 -24.83 43.53 16.58
N TYR A 187 -24.40 44.69 16.09
CA TYR A 187 -23.08 44.83 15.48
C TYR A 187 -21.96 44.48 16.47
N MET A 188 -22.02 45.00 17.71
CA MET A 188 -21.00 44.68 18.72
C MET A 188 -20.96 43.19 19.06
N ASP A 189 -22.12 42.56 19.22
CA ASP A 189 -22.22 41.14 19.52
C ASP A 189 -21.70 40.27 18.38
N MET A 190 -22.00 40.66 17.12
CA MET A 190 -21.44 40.02 15.93
C MET A 190 -19.91 40.16 15.89
N SER A 191 -19.36 41.35 16.13
CA SER A 191 -17.91 41.58 16.16
C SER A 191 -17.20 40.76 17.24
N LYS A 192 -17.78 40.68 18.45
CA LYS A 192 -17.26 39.84 19.55
C LYS A 192 -17.30 38.35 19.22
N THR A 193 -18.41 37.90 18.64
CA THR A 193 -18.59 36.51 18.22
C THR A 193 -17.59 36.15 17.13
N LEU A 194 -17.41 37.02 16.14
CA LEU A 194 -16.44 36.83 15.07
C LEU A 194 -15.01 36.76 15.60
N GLY A 195 -14.62 37.69 16.47
CA GLY A 195 -13.31 37.66 17.13
C GLY A 195 -13.06 36.36 17.89
N SER A 196 -14.07 35.88 18.63
CA SER A 196 -13.99 34.63 19.39
C SER A 196 -13.87 33.40 18.48
N LEU A 197 -14.72 33.31 17.44
CA LEU A 197 -14.73 32.19 16.49
C LEU A 197 -13.43 32.10 15.69
N MET A 198 -12.88 33.25 15.30
CA MET A 198 -11.64 33.33 14.55
C MET A 198 -10.39 33.32 15.44
N ASN A 199 -10.57 33.27 16.77
CA ASN A 199 -9.51 33.32 17.78
C ASN A 199 -8.60 34.55 17.60
N ILE A 200 -9.20 35.71 17.35
CA ILE A 200 -8.54 37.01 17.26
C ILE A 200 -8.71 37.71 18.61
N LYS A 201 -7.60 37.90 19.33
CA LYS A 201 -7.62 38.40 20.72
C LYS A 201 -7.67 39.93 20.82
N ASP A 202 -7.23 40.64 19.79
CA ASP A 202 -7.00 42.09 19.85
C ASP A 202 -8.08 42.92 19.12
N MET A 203 -9.27 42.35 18.94
CA MET A 203 -10.42 43.06 18.34
C MET A 203 -10.92 44.13 19.29
N SER A 204 -10.68 45.39 18.99
CA SER A 204 -10.93 46.53 19.90
C SER A 204 -11.90 47.58 19.36
N GLY A 205 -12.37 47.42 18.12
CA GLY A 205 -13.34 48.31 17.46
C GLY A 205 -14.79 48.14 17.92
N HIS A 206 -15.07 47.20 18.81
CA HIS A 206 -16.39 46.90 19.37
C HIS A 206 -16.83 47.92 20.46
N VAL A 207 -16.72 49.20 20.14
CA VAL A 207 -17.04 50.33 21.04
C VAL A 207 -18.26 51.09 20.54
N SER A 208 -19.15 51.45 21.48
CA SER A 208 -20.35 52.24 21.17
C SER A 208 -20.00 53.68 20.75
N MET A 209 -20.78 54.24 19.83
CA MET A 209 -20.57 55.58 19.25
C MET A 209 -21.55 56.65 19.73
N LYS A 210 -22.54 56.29 20.57
CA LYS A 210 -23.69 57.14 20.92
C LYS A 210 -23.36 58.52 21.48
N HIS A 211 -22.22 58.67 22.17
CA HIS A 211 -21.85 59.94 22.83
C HIS A 211 -20.40 60.36 22.58
N LEU A 212 -19.82 59.94 21.45
CA LEU A 212 -18.42 60.26 21.11
C LEU A 212 -18.30 61.59 20.36
N SER A 213 -17.24 62.34 20.65
CA SER A 213 -16.83 63.49 19.83
C SER A 213 -16.42 63.04 18.42
N PRO A 214 -16.47 63.92 17.40
CA PRO A 214 -16.04 63.56 16.04
C PRO A 214 -14.63 62.95 15.99
N LYS A 215 -13.69 63.45 16.81
CA LYS A 215 -12.33 62.93 16.90
C LYS A 215 -12.27 61.52 17.49
N GLU A 216 -13.12 61.20 18.46
CA GLU A 216 -13.19 59.84 19.04
C GLU A 216 -13.87 58.86 18.09
N ARG A 217 -14.89 59.30 17.35
CA ARG A 217 -15.52 58.48 16.30
C ARG A 217 -14.50 58.08 15.23
N GLU A 218 -13.64 59.00 14.83
CA GLU A 218 -12.57 58.70 13.87
C GLU A 218 -11.58 57.67 14.42
N ARG A 219 -11.24 57.73 15.72
CA ARG A 219 -10.42 56.67 16.34
C ARG A 219 -11.12 55.33 16.36
N VAL A 220 -12.41 55.28 16.70
CA VAL A 220 -13.20 54.02 16.67
C VAL A 220 -13.29 53.47 15.24
N ASN A 221 -13.41 54.33 14.23
CA ASN A 221 -13.36 53.93 12.83
C ASN A 221 -12.01 53.25 12.50
N GLN A 222 -10.89 53.86 12.89
CA GLN A 222 -9.56 53.27 12.70
C GLN A 222 -9.40 51.92 13.43
N LEU A 223 -9.99 51.77 14.63
CA LEU A 223 -10.01 50.47 15.33
C LEU A 223 -10.81 49.43 14.54
N ARG A 224 -12.00 49.78 14.04
CA ARG A 224 -12.84 48.89 13.25
C ARG A 224 -12.21 48.50 11.91
N GLN A 225 -11.49 49.42 11.28
CA GLN A 225 -10.73 49.11 10.06
C GLN A 225 -9.62 48.11 10.35
N ARG A 226 -8.86 48.32 11.45
CA ARG A 226 -7.80 47.39 11.86
C ARG A 226 -8.36 46.01 12.21
N ASP A 227 -9.47 45.97 12.93
CA ASP A 227 -10.22 44.75 13.25
C ASP A 227 -10.66 43.99 11.98
N LEU A 228 -11.16 44.72 10.97
CA LEU A 228 -11.50 44.16 9.66
C LEU A 228 -10.27 43.57 8.97
N ASP A 229 -9.15 44.28 8.95
CA ASP A 229 -7.91 43.80 8.34
C ASP A 229 -7.41 42.52 9.03
N MET A 230 -7.49 42.45 10.37
CA MET A 230 -7.16 41.24 11.13
C MET A 230 -8.05 40.05 10.77
N VAL A 231 -9.36 40.29 10.56
CA VAL A 231 -10.30 39.26 10.08
C VAL A 231 -9.92 38.79 8.68
N PHE A 232 -9.64 39.72 7.76
CA PHE A 232 -9.22 39.39 6.39
C PHE A 232 -7.95 38.55 6.36
N ASP A 233 -6.93 38.94 7.12
CA ASP A 233 -5.69 38.19 7.24
C ASP A 233 -5.94 36.78 7.77
N LYS A 234 -6.80 36.66 8.78
CA LYS A 234 -7.13 35.36 9.36
C LYS A 234 -7.88 34.45 8.39
N ILE A 235 -8.84 34.99 7.64
CA ILE A 235 -9.53 34.27 6.57
C ILE A 235 -8.53 33.81 5.51
N THR A 236 -7.64 34.70 5.09
CA THR A 236 -6.63 34.40 4.07
C THR A 236 -5.67 33.29 4.52
N GLN A 237 -5.21 33.34 5.78
CA GLN A 237 -4.39 32.28 6.37
C GLN A 237 -5.12 30.93 6.40
N LEU A 238 -6.39 30.92 6.79
CA LEU A 238 -7.20 29.70 6.83
C LEU A 238 -7.44 29.14 5.42
N LYS A 239 -7.73 29.99 4.44
CA LYS A 239 -7.88 29.61 3.03
C LYS A 239 -6.61 28.97 2.49
N ASN A 240 -5.45 29.60 2.67
CA ASN A 240 -4.17 29.06 2.21
C ASN A 240 -3.80 27.75 2.92
N ARG A 241 -4.17 27.61 4.22
CA ARG A 241 -3.97 26.36 4.95
C ARG A 241 -4.86 25.23 4.43
N LEU A 242 -6.10 25.57 4.06
CA LEU A 242 -7.04 24.61 3.47
C LEU A 242 -6.54 24.15 2.10
N GLU A 243 -6.16 25.08 1.23
CA GLU A 243 -5.64 24.79 -0.11
C GLU A 243 -4.43 23.85 -0.08
N ARG A 244 -3.44 24.12 0.78
CA ARG A 244 -2.29 23.20 0.97
C ARG A 244 -2.69 21.81 1.45
N LYS A 245 -3.72 21.70 2.29
CA LYS A 245 -4.23 20.39 2.73
C LYS A 245 -4.95 19.66 1.60
N GLU A 246 -5.70 20.38 0.77
CA GLU A 246 -6.36 19.80 -0.41
C GLU A 246 -5.34 19.31 -1.44
N GLU A 247 -4.26 20.06 -1.66
CA GLU A 247 -3.14 19.62 -2.49
C GLU A 247 -2.49 18.34 -1.97
N LEU A 248 -2.25 18.25 -0.67
CA LEU A 248 -1.70 17.05 -0.04
C LEU A 248 -2.64 15.85 -0.20
N LEU A 249 -3.95 16.04 -0.01
CA LEU A 249 -4.95 15.00 -0.22
C LEU A 249 -4.98 14.51 -1.68
N ARG A 250 -4.90 15.44 -2.65
CA ARG A 250 -4.76 15.07 -4.07
C ARG A 250 -3.48 14.27 -4.34
N GLY A 251 -2.40 14.53 -3.58
CA GLY A 251 -1.19 13.71 -3.60
C GLY A 251 -1.47 12.27 -3.16
N TYR A 252 -2.09 12.10 -1.99
CA TYR A 252 -2.43 10.77 -1.47
C TYR A 252 -3.40 10.00 -2.38
N GLU A 253 -4.35 10.68 -3.02
CA GLU A 253 -5.23 10.05 -4.01
C GLU A 253 -4.45 9.44 -5.18
N LYS A 254 -3.40 10.14 -5.67
CA LYS A 254 -2.51 9.61 -6.71
C LYS A 254 -1.70 8.42 -6.21
N ASP A 255 -1.15 8.48 -5.01
CA ASP A 255 -0.38 7.39 -4.43
C ASP A 255 -1.23 6.13 -4.22
N ILE A 256 -2.48 6.31 -3.78
CA ILE A 256 -3.46 5.21 -3.65
C ILE A 256 -3.73 4.58 -5.02
N GLU A 257 -3.88 5.39 -6.07
CA GLU A 257 -4.13 4.88 -7.41
C GLU A 257 -2.91 4.14 -7.97
N GLN A 258 -1.69 4.63 -7.74
CA GLN A 258 -0.46 3.92 -8.07
C GLN A 258 -0.36 2.58 -7.32
N LEU A 259 -0.72 2.54 -6.05
CA LEU A 259 -0.72 1.31 -5.26
C LEU A 259 -1.73 0.29 -5.79
N ARG A 260 -2.91 0.74 -6.24
CA ARG A 260 -3.89 -0.13 -6.91
C ARG A 260 -3.33 -0.72 -8.20
N GLN A 261 -2.68 0.08 -9.04
CA GLN A 261 -2.05 -0.39 -10.27
C GLN A 261 -0.93 -1.40 -9.98
N SER A 262 -0.07 -1.09 -9.00
CA SER A 262 1.00 -2.00 -8.54
C SER A 262 0.43 -3.35 -8.08
N LYS A 263 -0.66 -3.34 -7.30
CA LYS A 263 -1.34 -4.55 -6.85
C LYS A 263 -1.82 -5.42 -8.02
N VAL A 264 -2.40 -4.82 -9.06
CA VAL A 264 -2.85 -5.55 -10.25
C VAL A 264 -1.66 -6.19 -10.96
N SER A 265 -0.55 -5.46 -11.13
CA SER A 265 0.69 -6.00 -11.71
C SER A 265 1.27 -7.16 -10.91
N VAL A 266 1.26 -7.06 -9.57
CA VAL A 266 1.70 -8.16 -8.69
C VAL A 266 0.81 -9.39 -8.86
N GLN A 267 -0.52 -9.23 -8.94
CA GLN A 267 -1.43 -10.36 -9.20
C GLN A 267 -1.16 -11.03 -10.56
N MET A 268 -0.83 -10.25 -11.58
CA MET A 268 -0.44 -10.77 -12.89
C MET A 268 0.85 -11.58 -12.83
N TYR A 269 1.88 -11.10 -12.12
CA TYR A 269 3.13 -11.84 -11.97
C TYR A 269 2.98 -13.07 -11.08
N GLN A 270 2.18 -13.00 -10.02
CA GLN A 270 1.84 -14.16 -9.19
C GLN A 270 1.19 -15.27 -10.02
N SER A 271 0.27 -14.91 -10.92
CA SER A 271 -0.38 -15.88 -11.81
C SER A 271 0.62 -16.52 -12.80
N GLN A 272 1.57 -15.74 -13.31
CA GLN A 272 2.64 -16.25 -14.17
C GLN A 272 3.58 -17.19 -13.42
N VAL A 273 3.96 -16.85 -12.19
CA VAL A 273 4.78 -17.70 -11.32
C VAL A 273 4.08 -19.02 -11.02
N ALA A 274 2.80 -18.99 -10.63
CA ALA A 274 2.02 -20.21 -10.38
C ALA A 274 1.96 -21.13 -11.62
N LYS A 275 1.81 -20.56 -12.82
CA LYS A 275 1.85 -21.35 -14.06
C LYS A 275 3.21 -22.02 -14.28
N LEU A 276 4.31 -21.27 -14.06
CA LEU A 276 5.66 -21.82 -14.19
C LEU A 276 5.93 -22.91 -13.14
N GLU A 277 5.39 -22.76 -11.93
CA GLU A 277 5.47 -23.78 -10.88
C GLU A 277 4.78 -25.08 -11.32
N ASP A 278 3.57 -24.99 -11.91
CA ASP A 278 2.85 -26.14 -12.45
C ASP A 278 3.63 -26.83 -13.58
N ASP A 279 4.24 -26.04 -14.48
CA ASP A 279 5.02 -26.57 -15.60
C ASP A 279 6.30 -27.27 -15.11
N ILE A 280 7.00 -26.70 -14.12
CA ILE A 280 8.16 -27.34 -13.46
C ILE A 280 7.74 -28.66 -12.78
N TYR A 281 6.57 -28.71 -12.15
CA TYR A 281 6.07 -29.92 -11.51
C TYR A 281 5.85 -31.04 -12.55
N LYS A 282 5.20 -30.72 -13.68
CA LYS A 282 4.98 -31.68 -14.79
C LYS A 282 6.29 -32.17 -15.39
N GLU A 283 7.23 -31.27 -15.69
CA GLU A 283 8.55 -31.66 -16.21
C GLU A 283 9.31 -32.57 -15.22
N THR A 284 9.14 -32.35 -13.92
CA THR A 284 9.75 -33.19 -12.88
C THR A 284 9.15 -34.60 -12.88
N GLU A 285 7.83 -34.73 -13.04
CA GLU A 285 7.14 -36.02 -13.17
C GLU A 285 7.57 -36.77 -14.44
N GLU A 286 7.56 -36.10 -15.59
CA GLU A 286 8.02 -36.68 -16.87
C GLU A 286 9.48 -37.15 -16.77
N LYS A 287 10.35 -36.34 -16.18
CA LYS A 287 11.75 -36.70 -15.95
C LYS A 287 11.89 -37.94 -15.05
N ALA A 288 11.03 -38.09 -14.03
CA ALA A 288 11.04 -39.27 -13.18
C ALA A 288 10.61 -40.53 -13.96
N LEU A 289 9.56 -40.44 -14.77
CA LEU A 289 9.09 -41.54 -15.62
C LEU A 289 10.14 -41.95 -16.67
N LEU A 290 10.78 -40.99 -17.32
CA LEU A 290 11.85 -41.26 -18.30
C LEU A 290 13.07 -41.92 -17.64
N LYS A 291 13.47 -41.47 -16.44
CA LYS A 291 14.53 -42.12 -15.67
C LYS A 291 14.20 -43.57 -15.34
N GLU A 292 12.97 -43.84 -14.92
CA GLU A 292 12.53 -45.20 -14.60
C GLU A 292 12.48 -46.09 -15.86
N ALA A 293 12.02 -45.56 -17.00
CA ALA A 293 12.04 -46.27 -18.28
C ALA A 293 13.46 -46.61 -18.74
N LEU A 294 14.39 -45.67 -18.58
CA LEU A 294 15.81 -45.85 -18.88
C LEU A 294 16.42 -46.95 -18.00
N GLU A 295 16.20 -46.89 -16.68
CA GLU A 295 16.72 -47.89 -15.74
C GLU A 295 16.21 -49.30 -16.06
N ARG A 296 14.92 -49.44 -16.41
CA ARG A 296 14.35 -50.73 -16.88
C ARG A 296 15.04 -51.23 -18.16
N MET A 297 15.34 -50.34 -19.11
CA MET A 297 16.02 -50.72 -20.36
C MET A 297 17.46 -51.15 -20.10
N GLU A 298 18.18 -50.45 -19.24
CA GLU A 298 19.55 -50.80 -18.84
C GLU A 298 19.61 -52.17 -18.16
N GLN A 299 18.66 -52.46 -17.26
CA GLN A 299 18.53 -53.77 -16.62
C GLN A 299 18.30 -54.89 -17.66
N ARG A 300 17.40 -54.68 -18.62
CA ARG A 300 17.17 -55.64 -19.73
C ARG A 300 18.42 -55.86 -20.56
N LEU A 301 19.10 -54.79 -20.96
CA LEU A 301 20.34 -54.87 -21.73
C LEU A 301 21.44 -55.60 -20.94
N HIS A 302 21.56 -55.35 -19.64
CA HIS A 302 22.53 -56.03 -18.79
C HIS A 302 22.25 -57.54 -18.71
N GLN A 303 20.98 -57.93 -18.55
CA GLN A 303 20.55 -59.32 -18.55
C GLN A 303 20.82 -59.99 -19.91
N GLU A 304 20.48 -59.34 -21.01
CA GLU A 304 20.73 -59.85 -22.36
C GLU A 304 22.24 -60.01 -22.62
N LYS A 305 23.06 -59.02 -22.23
CA LYS A 305 24.53 -59.13 -22.30
C LYS A 305 25.06 -60.31 -21.49
N ARG A 306 24.50 -60.59 -20.30
CA ARG A 306 24.87 -61.76 -19.49
C ARG A 306 24.50 -63.07 -20.20
N VAL A 307 23.27 -63.19 -20.70
CA VAL A 307 22.81 -64.38 -21.42
C VAL A 307 23.61 -64.61 -22.70
N ASN A 308 23.84 -63.56 -23.50
CA ASN A 308 24.64 -63.64 -24.72
C ASN A 308 26.08 -64.08 -24.44
N ARG A 309 26.70 -63.65 -23.33
CA ARG A 309 28.01 -64.17 -22.91
C ARG A 309 27.96 -65.66 -22.60
N ALA A 310 26.95 -66.13 -21.87
CA ALA A 310 26.77 -67.55 -21.55
C ALA A 310 26.56 -68.40 -22.82
N ILE A 311 25.71 -67.95 -23.75
CA ILE A 311 25.48 -68.62 -25.03
C ILE A 311 26.76 -68.72 -25.86
N ARG A 312 27.58 -67.65 -25.90
CA ARG A 312 28.87 -67.66 -26.59
C ARG A 312 29.84 -68.68 -25.97
N GLN A 313 29.91 -68.76 -24.64
CA GLN A 313 30.72 -69.76 -23.94
C GLN A 313 30.25 -71.19 -24.21
N GLN A 314 28.93 -71.43 -24.23
CA GLN A 314 28.35 -72.73 -24.57
C GLN A 314 28.60 -73.13 -26.04
N LYS A 315 28.52 -72.19 -26.98
CA LYS A 315 28.84 -72.46 -28.39
C LYS A 315 30.31 -72.84 -28.58
N LEU A 316 31.23 -72.15 -27.92
CA LEU A 316 32.67 -72.45 -27.98
C LEU A 316 32.98 -73.84 -27.38
N THR A 317 32.39 -74.17 -26.23
CA THR A 317 32.54 -75.50 -25.62
C THR A 317 31.92 -76.61 -26.46
N ALA A 318 30.77 -76.38 -27.10
CA ALA A 318 30.17 -77.33 -28.03
C ALA A 318 31.02 -77.57 -29.30
N GLN A 319 31.70 -76.54 -29.82
CA GLN A 319 32.64 -76.68 -30.94
C GLN A 319 33.89 -77.50 -30.56
N VAL A 320 34.46 -77.26 -29.38
CA VAL A 320 35.62 -78.02 -28.87
C VAL A 320 35.26 -79.49 -28.65
N VAL A 321 34.03 -79.79 -28.21
CA VAL A 321 33.54 -81.18 -28.08
C VAL A 321 33.26 -81.84 -29.44
N SER A 322 32.92 -81.07 -30.49
CA SER A 322 32.78 -81.63 -31.85
C SER A 322 34.10 -81.84 -32.59
N GLU A 323 35.14 -81.04 -32.31
CA GLU A 323 36.47 -81.19 -32.90
C GLU A 323 37.37 -82.17 -32.12
N GLY A 324 37.03 -82.49 -30.87
CA GLY A 324 37.75 -83.44 -30.01
C GLY A 324 37.43 -84.93 -30.21
N SER A 325 36.66 -85.32 -31.25
CA SER A 325 36.31 -86.72 -31.54
C SER A 325 37.28 -87.44 -32.49
N ALA A 326 38.51 -86.93 -32.68
CA ALA A 326 39.58 -87.70 -33.30
C ALA A 326 40.34 -88.48 -32.21
N ALA A 327 40.03 -89.77 -32.10
CA ALA A 327 40.74 -90.71 -31.23
C ALA A 327 42.26 -90.67 -31.50
N PRO A 328 43.13 -90.65 -30.48
CA PRO A 328 44.53 -90.94 -30.70
C PRO A 328 44.73 -92.46 -30.75
N ASP A 329 45.40 -92.91 -31.81
CA ASP A 329 45.86 -94.30 -31.97
C ASP A 329 46.76 -94.76 -30.80
N PRO A 330 46.75 -96.05 -30.45
CA PRO A 330 47.44 -96.55 -29.27
C PRO A 330 48.93 -96.79 -29.59
N VAL A 331 49.83 -96.11 -28.85
CA VAL A 331 51.25 -96.45 -28.81
C VAL A 331 51.56 -97.18 -27.51
N GLU A 332 52.10 -98.38 -27.68
CA GLU A 332 52.54 -99.39 -26.71
C GLU A 332 53.63 -98.88 -25.73
N PRO A 333 53.62 -99.26 -24.44
CA PRO A 333 54.69 -98.90 -23.51
C PRO A 333 55.71 -100.03 -23.29
N ALA A 334 56.99 -99.72 -23.51
CA ALA A 334 58.11 -100.52 -23.03
C ALA A 334 58.60 -100.00 -21.65
N ALA A 335 58.48 -100.88 -20.64
CA ALA A 335 59.31 -101.11 -19.45
C ALA A 335 60.03 -99.96 -18.67
N LYS A 336 59.65 -99.89 -17.38
CA LYS A 336 60.45 -99.80 -16.12
C LYS A 336 61.18 -98.50 -15.68
N SER A 337 60.60 -97.85 -14.65
CA SER A 337 61.11 -97.56 -13.27
C SER A 337 62.44 -96.77 -13.04
N PRO A 338 62.73 -96.22 -11.82
CA PRO A 338 61.94 -95.46 -10.82
C PRO A 338 62.67 -94.20 -10.25
N HIS A 339 62.01 -93.51 -9.30
CA HIS A 339 62.54 -92.48 -8.35
C HIS A 339 62.71 -91.06 -8.94
N THR A 340 62.39 -89.94 -8.25
CA THR A 340 62.45 -89.58 -6.83
C THR A 340 61.43 -88.50 -6.44
N HIS A 341 61.04 -88.54 -5.16
CA HIS A 341 60.48 -87.48 -4.28
C HIS A 341 60.85 -86.01 -4.59
N ARG A 342 59.85 -85.12 -4.40
CA ARG A 342 59.80 -83.95 -3.46
C ARG A 342 58.69 -82.99 -3.94
N ASP A 343 57.59 -82.87 -3.21
CA ASP A 343 57.35 -81.94 -2.08
C ASP A 343 57.22 -80.45 -2.45
N SER A 344 56.05 -79.91 -2.07
CA SER A 344 55.87 -78.65 -1.34
C SER A 344 55.61 -77.34 -2.09
N CYS A 345 54.43 -76.77 -1.79
CA CYS A 345 54.07 -75.36 -1.50
C CYS A 345 54.44 -74.27 -2.54
N VAL A 346 53.64 -73.24 -2.81
CA VAL A 346 52.70 -72.41 -2.01
C VAL A 346 51.59 -71.94 -2.95
#